data_AF-A0A1B6ZCW0-F1
#
_entry.id   AF-A0A1B6ZCW0-F1
#
_cell.length_a   1.000
_cell.length_b   1.000
_cell.length_c   1.000
_cell.angle_alpha   90.00
_cell.angle_beta   90.00
_cell.angle_gamma   90.00
#
_symmetry.space_group_name_H-M   'P 1'
#
loop_
_entity.id
_entity.type
_entity.pdbx_description
1 polymer ?
#
loop_
_entity_poly.entity_id
_entity_poly.type
_entity_poly.pdbx_seq_one_letter_code
_entity_poly.pdbx_strand_id
1 'polypeptide(L)' 'MSMFLKVMMFHIFIGSVFMGVVVTALLVAGQASMMSILLGAVAAFLVAGPVSWLIARRLH' A
#
# COMPACT_ATOMS: atom_id res chain seq x y z
N MET A 1 12.00 15.26 -12.77
CA MET A 1 11.70 13.87 -12.34
C MET A 1 10.68 13.28 -13.30
N SER A 2 10.88 12.09 -13.87
CA SER A 2 9.88 11.46 -14.75
C SER A 2 8.63 11.04 -13.95
N MET A 3 7.46 11.00 -14.61
CA MET A 3 6.19 10.62 -13.98
C MET A 3 6.28 9.22 -13.36
N PHE A 4 6.92 8.27 -14.06
CA PHE A 4 7.16 6.92 -13.57
C PHE A 4 7.92 6.91 -12.23
N LEU A 5 9.00 7.69 -12.13
CA LEU A 5 9.82 7.74 -10.92
C LEU A 5 9.04 8.30 -9.72
N LYS A 6 8.25 9.37 -9.91
CA LYS A 6 7.39 9.91 -8.85
C LYS A 6 6.41 8.86 -8.33
N VAL A 7 5.72 8.17 -9.25
CA VAL A 7 4.75 7.11 -8.89
C VAL A 7 5.45 6.00 -8.12
N MET A 8 6.63 5.55 -8.57
CA MET A 8 7.36 4.46 -7.90
C MET A 8 7.81 4.87 -6.49
N MET A 9 8.32 6.08 -6.31
CA MET A 9 8.68 6.61 -4.99
C MET A 9 7.47 6.66 -4.06
N PHE A 10 6.34 7.20 -4.52
CA PHE A 10 5.12 7.24 -3.73
C PHE A 10 4.57 5.84 -3.46
N HIS A 11 4.72 4.89 -4.38
CA HIS A 11 4.20 3.54 -4.23
C HIS A 11 4.93 2.75 -3.16
N ILE A 12 6.26 2.85 -3.09
CA ILE A 12 7.03 2.19 -2.04
C ILE A 12 6.64 2.73 -0.66
N PHE A 13 6.50 4.06 -0.54
CA PHE A 13 6.11 4.68 0.72
C PHE A 13 4.65 4.37 1.11
N ILE A 14 3.69 4.67 0.23
CA ILE A 14 2.26 4.47 0.52
C ILE A 14 1.92 2.98 0.66
N GLY A 15 2.53 2.13 -0.17
CA GLY A 15 2.37 0.69 -0.11
C GLY A 15 2.79 0.11 1.24
N SER A 16 3.96 0.50 1.75
CA SER A 16 4.42 0.04 3.07
C SER A 16 3.50 0.50 4.21
N VAL A 17 3.00 1.74 4.16
CA VAL A 17 2.04 2.26 5.14
C VAL A 17 0.71 1.50 5.07
N PHE A 18 0.16 1.31 3.86
CA PHE A 18 -1.12 0.61 3.66
C PHE A 18 -1.03 -0.85 4.13
N MET A 19 0.05 -1.55 3.79
CA MET A 19 0.33 -2.90 4.30
C MET A 19 0.34 -2.91 5.83
N GLY A 20 1.08 -2.00 6.46
CA GLY A 20 1.14 -1.88 7.92
C GLY A 20 -0.23 -1.69 8.54
N VAL A 21 -1.02 -0.73 8.05
CA VAL A 21 -2.38 -0.45 8.54
C VAL A 21 -3.28 -1.68 8.42
N VAL A 22 -3.29 -2.34 7.27
CA VAL A 22 -4.14 -3.53 7.06
C VAL A 22 -3.70 -4.69 7.94
N VAL A 23 -2.40 -4.95 8.06
CA VAL A 23 -1.88 -6.01 8.94
C VAL A 23 -2.22 -5.72 10.40
N THR A 24 -2.04 -4.48 10.87
CA THR A 24 -2.44 -4.09 12.23
C THR A 24 -3.94 -4.26 12.43
N ALA A 25 -4.78 -3.86 11.48
CA ALA A 25 -6.23 -4.03 11.56
C ALA A 25 -6.63 -5.52 11.63
N LEU A 26 -5.99 -6.38 10.83
CA LEU A 26 -6.22 -7.83 10.88
C LEU A 26 -5.84 -8.41 12.25
N LEU A 27 -4.68 -8.05 12.79
CA LEU A 27 -4.23 -8.52 14.09
C LEU A 27 -5.18 -8.07 15.22
N VAL A 28 -5.64 -6.82 15.20
CA VAL A 28 -6.64 -6.31 16.16
C VAL A 28 -7.97 -7.04 16.03
N ALA A 29 -8.35 -7.44 14.82
CA ALA A 29 -9.56 -8.24 14.56
C ALA A 29 -9.39 -9.74 14.91
N GLY A 30 -8.28 -10.15 15.51
CA GLY A 30 -7.98 -11.55 15.86
C GLY A 30 -7.56 -12.41 14.66
N GLN A 31 -7.36 -11.81 13.48
CA GLN A 31 -6.95 -12.50 12.25
C GLN A 31 -5.41 -12.61 12.18
N ALA A 32 -4.86 -13.54 12.96
CA ALA A 32 -3.40 -13.76 13.05
C ALA A 32 -2.86 -14.87 12.14
N SER A 33 -3.68 -15.44 11.25
CA SER A 33 -3.22 -16.48 10.34
C SER A 33 -2.24 -15.92 9.30
N MET A 34 -1.21 -16.69 8.93
CA MET A 34 -0.23 -16.29 7.92
C MET A 34 -0.92 -15.89 6.60
N MET A 35 -1.92 -16.68 6.17
CA MET A 35 -2.64 -16.42 4.92
C MET A 35 -3.45 -15.13 5.00
N SER A 36 -4.10 -14.85 6.14
CA SER A 36 -4.84 -13.59 6.33
C SER A 36 -3.92 -12.38 6.21
N ILE A 37 -2.77 -12.42 6.89
CA ILE A 37 -1.78 -11.33 6.88
C ILE A 37 -1.21 -11.14 5.48
N LEU A 38 -0.80 -12.22 4.81
CA LEU A 38 -0.18 -12.17 3.49
C LEU A 38 -1.16 -11.61 2.44
N LEU A 39 -2.39 -12.12 2.40
CA LEU A 39 -3.41 -11.66 1.47
C LEU A 39 -3.79 -10.21 1.72
N GLY A 40 -3.94 -9.81 3.00
CA GLY A 40 -4.21 -8.43 3.37
C GLY A 40 -3.11 -7.48 2.94
N ALA A 41 -1.84 -7.84 3.20
CA ALA A 41 -0.69 -7.04 2.82
C ALA A 41 -0.57 -6.90 1.29
N VAL A 42 -0.68 -8.01 0.54
CA VAL A 42 -0.63 -7.97 -0.93
C VAL A 42 -1.77 -7.14 -1.51
N ALA A 43 -3.00 -7.30 -1.01
CA ALA A 43 -4.13 -6.49 -1.44
C ALA A 43 -3.89 -4.99 -1.18
N ALA A 44 -3.41 -4.64 0.02
CA ALA A 44 -3.10 -3.26 0.40
C ALA A 44 -2.01 -2.65 -0.49
N PHE A 45 -0.97 -3.43 -0.80
CA PHE A 45 0.10 -3.00 -1.72
C PHE A 45 -0.43 -2.75 -3.13
N LEU A 46 -1.26 -3.65 -3.67
CA LEU A 46 -1.87 -3.46 -4.99
C LEU A 46 -2.77 -2.21 -5.05
N VAL A 47 -3.56 -1.96 -4.00
CA VAL A 47 -4.39 -0.75 -3.88
C VAL A 47 -3.54 0.53 -3.78
N ALA A 48 -2.33 0.46 -3.22
CA ALA A 48 -1.45 1.62 -3.18
C ALA A 48 -1.02 2.11 -4.58
N GLY A 49 -1.00 1.23 -5.59
CA GLY A 49 -0.65 1.57 -6.99
C GLY A 49 -1.48 2.73 -7.57
N PRO A 50 -2.83 2.59 -7.68
CA PRO A 50 -3.69 3.66 -8.17
C PRO A 50 -3.63 4.92 -7.28
N VAL A 51 -3.50 4.77 -5.96
CA VAL A 51 -3.38 5.91 -5.03
C VAL A 51 -2.10 6.71 -5.31
N SER A 52 -0.96 6.05 -5.49
CA SER A 52 0.32 6.69 -5.83
C SER A 52 0.26 7.40 -7.18
N TRP A 53 -0.44 6.84 -8.16
CA TRP A 53 -0.65 7.51 -9.45
C TRP A 53 -1.50 8.77 -9.32
N LEU A 54 -2.61 8.70 -8.57
CA LEU A 54 -3.48 9.86 -8.33
C LEU A 54 -2.70 10.99 -7.64
N ILE A 55 -1.88 10.68 -6.64
CA ILE A 55 -1.06 11.66 -5.92
C ILE A 55 0.02 12.25 -6.83
N ALA A 56 0.73 11.41 -7.58
CA ALA A 56 1.76 11.87 -8.53
C ALA A 56 1.19 12.82 -9.58
N ARG A 57 -0.07 12.64 -10.00
CA ARG A 57 -0.76 13.56 -10.93
C ARG A 57 -1.13 14.90 -10.30
N ARG A 58 -1.37 14.95 -8.98
CA ARG A 58 -1.68 16.21 -8.30
C ARG A 58 -0.43 17.03 -8.00
N LEU A 59 0.72 16.36 -7.85
CA LEU A 59 2.03 16.96 -7.60
C LEU A 59 2.80 17.09 -8.92
N HIS A 60 2.41 18.07 -9.73
CA HIS A 60 3.10 18.45 -10.95
C HIS A 60 4.52 18.95 -10.65
#